data_AF-A0A250L4F3-F1
#
_entry.id   AF-A0A250L4F3-F1
#
_cell.length_a   1.000
_cell.length_b   1.000
_cell.length_c   1.000
_cell.angle_alpha   90.00
_cell.angle_beta   90.00
_cell.angle_gamma   90.00
#
_symmetry.space_group_name_H-M   'P 1'
#
loop_
_entity.id
_entity.type
_entity.pdbx_description
1 polymer ?
#
loop_
_entity_poly.entity_id
_entity_poly.type
_entity_poly.pdbx_seq_one_letter_code
_entity_poly.pdbx_strand_id
1 'polypeptide(L)' 'MSDKQVARALGISDQTARKHRAHLLGKTGSPNICALLHTAVLSGWLPVPFHVTEPGSP' A
#
# COMPACT_ATOMS: atom_id res chain seq x y z
N MET A 1 -4.76 7.46 1.96
CA MET A 1 -5.40 7.36 0.63
C MET A 1 -6.70 6.57 0.72
N SER A 2 -7.76 7.04 0.07
CA SER A 2 -9.04 6.32 -0.11
C SER A 2 -9.01 5.45 -1.37
N ASP A 3 -9.82 4.39 -1.44
CA ASP A 3 -9.93 3.49 -2.61
C ASP A 3 -10.23 4.27 -3.91
N LYS A 4 -10.99 5.37 -3.83
CA LYS A 4 -11.27 6.26 -4.96
C LYS A 4 -10.02 6.99 -5.47
N GLN A 5 -9.11 7.36 -4.57
CA GLN A 5 -7.84 7.97 -4.93
C GLN A 5 -6.89 6.94 -5.53
N VAL A 6 -6.87 5.72 -4.96
CA VAL A 6 -6.08 4.60 -5.50
C VAL A 6 -6.56 4.22 -6.90
N ALA A 7 -7.87 4.14 -7.11
CA ALA A 7 -8.48 3.86 -8.40
C ALA A 7 -8.09 4.91 -9.45
N ARG A 8 -8.16 6.19 -9.09
CA ARG A 8 -7.77 7.30 -9.97
C ARG A 8 -6.27 7.31 -10.28
N ALA A 9 -5.42 7.00 -9.30
CA ALA A 9 -3.97 6.93 -9.48
C ALA A 9 -3.54 5.75 -10.36
N LEU A 10 -4.25 4.61 -10.26
CA LEU A 10 -3.95 3.39 -11.01
C LEU A 10 -4.73 3.28 -12.35
N GLY A 11 -5.65 4.22 -12.63
CA GLY A 11 -6.48 4.17 -13.84
C GLY A 11 -7.50 3.02 -13.85
N ILE A 12 -7.90 2.51 -12.68
CA ILE A 12 -8.87 1.41 -12.54
C ILE A 12 -10.19 1.92 -11.95
N SER A 13 -11.25 1.09 -12.01
CA SER A 13 -12.52 1.42 -11.35
C SER A 13 -12.41 1.37 -9.81
N ASP A 14 -13.23 2.15 -9.10
CA ASP A 14 -13.26 2.14 -7.63
C ASP A 14 -13.59 0.73 -7.09
N GLN A 15 -14.55 0.05 -7.73
CA GLN A 15 -14.94 -1.30 -7.36
C GLN A 15 -13.80 -2.30 -7.55
N THR A 16 -13.00 -2.14 -8.61
CA THR A 16 -11.78 -2.94 -8.83
C THR A 16 -10.74 -2.68 -7.75
N ALA A 17 -10.49 -1.42 -7.38
CA ALA A 17 -9.56 -1.05 -6.32
C ALA A 17 -9.98 -1.66 -4.96
N ARG A 18 -11.27 -1.56 -4.61
CA ARG A 18 -11.84 -2.18 -3.41
C ARG A 18 -11.68 -3.71 -3.43
N LYS A 19 -11.95 -4.37 -4.56
CA LYS A 19 -11.80 -5.82 -4.69
C LYS A 19 -10.35 -6.26 -4.55
N HIS A 20 -9.41 -5.54 -5.16
CA HIS A 20 -7.98 -5.79 -4.98
C HIS A 20 -7.55 -5.63 -3.52
N ARG A 21 -7.99 -4.57 -2.84
CA ARG A 21 -7.74 -4.40 -1.40
C ARG A 21 -8.25 -5.59 -0.59
N ALA A 22 -9.49 -6.03 -0.81
CA ALA A 22 -10.06 -7.19 -0.11
C ALA A 22 -9.28 -8.49 -0.39
N HIS A 23 -8.88 -8.71 -1.65
CA HIS A 23 -8.03 -9.85 -2.02
C HIS A 23 -6.65 -9.78 -1.37
N LEU A 24 -6.03 -8.60 -1.32
CA LEU A 24 -4.73 -8.43 -0.66
C LEU A 24 -4.84 -8.75 0.82
N LEU A 25 -5.86 -8.21 1.52
CA LEU A 25 -6.13 -8.50 2.93
C LEU A 25 -6.34 -10.00 3.17
N GLY A 26 -7.13 -10.67 2.32
CA GLY A 26 -7.35 -12.12 2.43
C GLY A 26 -6.09 -12.94 2.18
N LYS A 27 -5.29 -12.58 1.17
CA LYS A 27 -4.03 -13.28 0.85
C LYS A 27 -2.96 -13.13 1.92
N THR A 28 -2.93 -11.99 2.61
CA THR A 28 -1.94 -11.72 3.66
C THR A 28 -2.45 -12.01 5.07
N GLY A 29 -3.70 -12.48 5.21
CA GLY A 29 -4.34 -12.68 6.51
C GLY A 29 -4.44 -11.39 7.34
N SER A 30 -4.41 -10.23 6.68
CA SER A 30 -4.34 -8.94 7.38
C SER A 30 -5.74 -8.42 7.70
N PRO A 31 -6.05 -8.09 8.97
CA PRO A 31 -7.40 -7.67 9.38
C PRO A 31 -7.78 -6.26 8.90
N ASN A 32 -6.78 -5.44 8.55
CA ASN A 32 -6.99 -4.07 8.09
C ASN A 32 -5.81 -3.61 7.21
N ILE A 33 -5.97 -2.43 6.60
CA ILE A 33 -4.96 -1.86 5.70
C ILE A 33 -3.64 -1.53 6.40
N CYS A 34 -3.66 -1.13 7.68
CA CYS A 34 -2.44 -0.83 8.42
C CYS A 34 -1.62 -2.10 8.65
N ALA A 35 -2.27 -3.21 9.05
CA ALA A 35 -1.63 -4.51 9.17
C ALA A 35 -1.08 -4.99 7.83
N LEU A 36 -1.83 -4.81 6.74
CA LEU A 36 -1.37 -5.13 5.39
C LEU A 36 -0.11 -4.33 5.00
N LEU A 37 -0.11 -3.01 5.25
CA LEU A 37 1.04 -2.16 4.96
C LEU A 37 2.25 -2.52 5.82
N HIS A 38 2.04 -2.80 7.12
CA HIS A 38 3.10 -3.23 8.02
C HIS A 38 3.72 -4.55 7.56
N THR A 39 2.88 -5.54 7.22
CA THR A 39 3.35 -6.81 6.65
C THR A 39 4.10 -6.61 5.35
N ALA A 40 3.57 -5.78 4.43
CA ALA A 40 4.20 -5.50 3.14
C ALA A 40 5.59 -4.85 3.29
N VAL A 41 5.78 -4.01 4.30
CA VAL A 41 7.09 -3.42 4.63
C VAL A 41 8.02 -4.47 5.24
N LEU A 42 7.56 -5.24 6.22
CA LEU A 42 8.36 -6.30 6.86
C LEU A 42 8.75 -7.41 5.88
N SER A 43 7.90 -7.71 4.90
CA SER A 43 8.16 -8.71 3.87
C SER A 43 9.01 -8.19 2.72
N GLY A 44 9.38 -6.89 2.73
CA GLY A 44 10.15 -6.25 1.67
C GLY A 44 9.38 -6.06 0.35
N TRP A 45 8.05 -6.14 0.35
CA TRP A 45 7.22 -5.91 -0.85
C TRP A 45 7.06 -4.44 -1.16
N LEU A 46 7.02 -3.61 -0.11
CA LEU A 46 7.04 -2.17 -0.23
C LEU A 46 8.36 -1.63 0.29
N PRO A 47 9.01 -0.69 -0.42
CA PRO A 47 10.06 0.11 0.18
C PRO A 47 9.48 0.91 1.35
N VAL A 48 10.26 1.06 2.42
CA VAL A 48 9.90 1.96 3.51
C VAL A 48 9.73 3.37 2.93
N PRO A 49 8.58 4.03 3.14
CA PRO A 49 8.30 5.33 2.54
C PRO A 49 9.16 6.46 3.14
N PHE A 50 9.95 6.17 4.17
CA PHE A 50 10.90 7.10 4.75
C PHE A 50 12.20 7.03 3.96
N HIS A 51 12.22 7.70 2.81
CA HIS A 51 13.49 8.23 2.32
C HIS A 51 13.91 9.28 3.34
N VAL A 52 14.77 8.92 4.30
CA VAL A 52 15.61 9.94 4.94
C VAL A 52 16.38 10.56 3.79
N THR A 53 15.96 11.77 3.40
CA THR A 53 16.78 12.61 2.55
C THR A 53 17.92 13.01 3.47
N GLU A 54 19.05 12.28 3.42
CA GLU A 54 20.27 12.68 4.12
C GLU A 54 20.58 14.13 3.70
N PRO A 55 20.47 15.12 4.61
CA PRO A 55 20.81 16.50 4.29
C PRO A 55 22.33 16.63 4.41
N GLY A 56 23.03 16.16 3.39
CA GLY A 56 24.48 16.26 3.37
C GLY A 56 25.12 15.35 2.36
N SER A 57 25.35 15.86 1.15
CA SER A 57 26.53 15.45 0.39
C SER A 57 27.23 16.71 -0.12
N PRO A 58 28.57 16.77 0.06
CA PRO A 58 29.41 17.96 -0.13
C PRO A 58 29.61 18.37 -1.58
#